data_AF-A0A2D7RRB5-F1
#
_entry.id   AF-A0A2D7RRB5-F1
#
_cell.length_a   1.000
_cell.length_b   1.000
_cell.length_c   1.000
_cell.angle_alpha   90.00
_cell.angle_beta   90.00
_cell.angle_gamma   90.00
#
_symmetry.space_group_name_H-M   'P 1'
#
loop_
_entity.id
_entity.type
_entity.pdbx_description
1 polymer ?
#
loop_
_entity_poly.entity_id
_entity_poly.type
_entity_poly.pdbx_seq_one_letter_code
_entity_poly.pdbx_strand_id
1 'polypeptide(L)' 'MDLKCTILKFMASLILSPIAIYAVFFLAKIFGANYEFTNGEAFVVWLLMAILINQSVTWKK' A
#
# COMPACT_ATOMS: atom_id res chain seq x y z
N MET A 1 -20.29 2.28 13.97
CA MET A 1 -19.19 2.29 12.99
C MET A 1 -19.83 2.56 11.63
N ASP A 2 -19.58 3.72 11.04
CA ASP A 2 -20.12 4.06 9.72
C ASP A 2 -19.39 3.29 8.63
N LEU A 3 -19.99 2.19 8.16
CA LEU A 3 -19.42 1.29 7.14
C LEU A 3 -18.96 2.06 5.89
N LYS A 4 -19.72 3.09 5.50
CA LYS A 4 -19.41 3.96 4.36
C LYS A 4 -18.07 4.69 4.53
N CYS A 5 -17.78 5.21 5.72
CA CYS A 5 -16.52 5.90 6.01
C CYS A 5 -15.34 4.94 5.98
N THR A 6 -15.50 3.73 6.53
CA THR A 6 -14.47 2.69 6.52
C THR A 6 -14.11 2.24 5.10
N ILE A 7 -15.11 2.01 4.24
CA ILE A 7 -14.88 1.60 2.85
C ILE A 7 -14.16 2.71 2.06
N LEU A 8 -14.54 3.98 2.26
CA LEU A 8 -13.88 5.10 1.60
C LEU A 8 -12.41 5.24 2.01
N LYS A 9 -12.09 5.07 3.30
CA LYS A 9 -10.70 5.04 3.79
C LYS A 9 -9.89 3.91 3.17
N PHE A 10 -10.51 2.74 3.04
CA PHE A 10 -9.87 1.59 2.40
C PHE A 10 -9.61 1.86 0.92
N MET A 11 -10.58 2.41 0.18
CA MET A 11 -10.39 2.82 -1.22
C MET A 11 -9.25 3.83 -1.37
N ALA A 12 -9.19 4.85 -0.51
CA ALA A 12 -8.10 5.82 -0.52
C ALA A 12 -6.75 5.15 -0.27
N SER A 13 -6.68 4.21 0.68
CA SER A 13 -5.46 3.44 0.99
C SER A 13 -5.04 2.53 -0.16
N LEU A 14 -6.00 2.00 -0.92
CA LEU A 14 -5.77 1.15 -2.09
C LEU A 14 -5.18 1.94 -3.27
N ILE A 15 -5.55 3.21 -3.42
CA ILE A 15 -4.96 4.12 -4.40
C ILE A 15 -3.58 4.62 -3.95
N LEU A 16 -3.37 4.79 -2.64
CA LEU A 16 -2.09 5.25 -2.08
C LEU A 16 -1.02 4.14 -2.06
N SER A 17 -1.41 2.87 -2.02
CA SER A 17 -0.47 1.76 -1.87
C SER A 17 0.52 1.57 -3.02
N PRO A 18 0.20 1.74 -4.32
CA PRO A 18 1.20 1.68 -5.40
C PRO A 18 2.29 2.74 -5.20
N ILE A 19 1.92 3.95 -4.78
CA ILE A 19 2.85 5.05 -4.54
C ILE A 19 3.84 4.65 -3.44
N ALA A 20 3.34 4.06 -2.35
CA ALA A 20 4.19 3.57 -1.27
C ALA A 20 5.12 2.43 -1.71
N ILE A 21 4.65 1.49 -2.53
CA ILE A 21 5.46 0.38 -3.06
C ILE A 21 6.60 0.92 -3.92
N TYR A 22 6.31 1.84 -4.85
CA TYR A 22 7.35 2.45 -5.67
C TYR A 22 8.37 3.25 -4.85
N ALA A 23 7.93 3.93 -3.79
CA ALA A 23 8.84 4.62 -2.87
C ALA A 23 9.79 3.64 -2.16
N VAL A 24 9.27 2.50 -1.68
CA VAL A 24 10.10 1.45 -1.07
C VAL A 24 11.05 0.82 -2.10
N PHE A 25 10.57 0.56 -3.31
CA PHE A 25 11.39 0.02 -4.41
C PHE A 25 12.52 0.96 -4.80
N PHE A 26 12.24 2.26 -4.85
CA PHE A 26 13.24 3.27 -5.11
C PHE A 26 14.34 3.28 -4.04
N LEU A 27 13.95 3.22 -2.77
CA LEU A 27 14.89 3.10 -1.65
C LEU A 27 15.70 1.80 -1.74
N ALA A 28 15.05 0.66 -1.95
CA ALA A 28 15.72 -0.64 -2.09
C ALA A 28 16.78 -0.63 -3.19
N LYS A 29 16.47 -0.02 -4.34
CA LYS A 29 17.41 0.14 -5.45
C LYS A 29 18.62 1.01 -5.09
N ILE A 30 18.43 2.06 -4.29
CA ILE A 30 19.55 2.88 -3.78
C ILE A 30 20.48 2.04 -2.89
N PHE A 31 19.93 1.12 -2.11
CA PHE A 31 20.70 0.20 -1.27
C PHE A 31 21.23 -1.03 -2.03
N GLY A 32 21.09 -1.09 -3.36
CA GLY A 32 21.60 -2.17 -4.20
C GLY A 32 20.73 -3.44 -4.23
N ALA A 33 19.53 -3.40 -3.66
CA ALA A 33 18.59 -4.52 -3.70
C ALA A 33 17.70 -4.45 -4.94
N ASN A 34 17.71 -5.51 -5.74
CA ASN A 34 16.84 -5.67 -6.89
C ASN A 34 15.79 -6.74 -6.56
N TYR A 35 14.53 -6.31 -6.45
CA TYR A 35 13.39 -7.19 -6.26
C TYR A 35 12.59 -7.24 -7.56
N GLU A 36 12.43 -8.44 -8.13
CA GLU A 36 11.52 -8.67 -9.23
C GLU A 36 10.29 -9.41 -8.70
N PHE A 37 9.11 -8.86 -8.97
CA PHE A 37 7.85 -9.50 -8.64
C PHE A 37 7.18 -10.03 -9.90
N THR A 38 6.67 -11.24 -9.83
CA THR A 38 5.69 -11.73 -10.80
C THR A 38 4.35 -11.00 -10.62
N ASN A 39 3.49 -11.04 -11.64
CA ASN A 39 2.17 -10.38 -11.58
C ASN A 39 1.34 -10.79 -10.36
N GLY A 40 1.39 -12.07 -9.97
CA GLY A 40 0.67 -12.57 -8.80
C GLY A 40 1.22 -12.04 -7.47
N GLU A 41 2.54 -12.02 -7.33
CA GLU A 41 3.21 -11.49 -6.13
C GLU A 41 2.98 -9.98 -5.99
N ALA A 42 3.08 -9.24 -7.08
CA ALA A 42 2.83 -7.80 -7.11
C ALA A 42 1.40 -7.47 -6.65
N PHE A 43 0.40 -8.27 -7.05
CA PHE A 43 -0.98 -8.12 -6.62
C PHE A 43 -1.14 -8.31 -5.10
N VAL A 44 -0.50 -9.35 -4.55
CA VAL A 44 -0.55 -9.63 -3.10
C VAL A 44 0.14 -8.53 -2.30
N VAL A 45 1.33 -8.10 -2.72
CA VAL A 45 2.06 -7.00 -2.06
C VAL A 45 1.26 -5.70 -2.11
N TRP A 46 0.58 -5.42 -3.23
CA TRP A 46 -0.27 -4.24 -3.37
C TRP A 46 -1.44 -4.22 -2.39
N LEU A 47 -2.14 -5.34 -2.22
CA LEU A 47 -3.23 -5.47 -1.26
C LEU A 47 -2.74 -5.40 0.19
N LEU A 48 -1.64 -6.10 0.51
CA LEU A 48 -1.05 -6.06 1.85
C LEU A 48 -0.62 -4.65 2.22
N MET A 49 -0.02 -3.92 1.27
CA MET A 49 0.38 -2.54 1.50
C MET A 49 -0.84 -1.62 1.70
N ALA A 50 -1.93 -1.84 0.96
CA ALA A 50 -3.17 -1.09 1.17
C ALA A 50 -3.78 -1.32 2.56
N ILE A 51 -3.77 -2.57 3.05
CA ILE A 51 -4.20 -2.91 4.40
C ILE A 51 -3.29 -2.24 5.43
N LEU A 52 -1.98 -2.32 5.26
CA LEU A 52 -0.99 -1.71 6.16
C LEU A 52 -1.18 -0.19 6.27
N ILE A 53 -1.37 0.51 5.15
CA ILE A 53 -1.64 1.95 5.12
C ILE A 53 -2.94 2.25 5.85
N ASN A 54 -4.01 1.49 5.57
CA ASN A 54 -5.30 1.72 6.21
C ASN A 54 -5.25 1.53 7.73
N GLN A 55 -4.40 0.63 8.23
CA GLN A 55 -4.15 0.43 9.68
C GLN A 55 -3.21 1.48 10.28
N SER A 56 -2.26 1.99 9.51
CA SER A 56 -1.23 2.94 10.00
C SER A 56 -1.72 4.39 9.98
N VAL A 57 -2.59 4.75 9.04
CA VAL A 57 -3.10 6.12 8.91
C VAL A 57 -4.22 6.34 9.92
N THR A 58 -3.95 7.15 10.94
CA THR A 58 -4.98 7.69 11.83
C THR A 58 -5.73 8.79 11.09
N TRP A 59 -6.77 8.40 10.37
CA TRP A 59 -7.71 9.34 9.78
C TRP A 59 -8.40 10.13 10.89
N LYS A 60 -8.14 11.44 10.97
CA LYS A 60 -8.87 12.34 11.89
C LYS A 60 -10.36 12.21 11.62
N LYS A 61 -11.12 12.03 12.69
CA LYS A 61 -12.58 11.85 12.68
C LYS A 61 -13.28 13.15 12.30
#